data_AF-A0AA39GCC0-F1
#
_entry.id   AF-A0AA39GCC0-F1
#
_cell.length_a   1.000
_cell.length_b   1.000
_cell.length_c   1.000
_cell.angle_alpha   90.00
_cell.angle_beta   90.00
_cell.angle_gamma   90.00
#
_symmetry.space_group_name_H-M   'P 1'
#
loop_
_entity.id
_entity.type
_entity.pdbx_description
1 polymer ?
#
loop_
_entity_poly.entity_id
_entity_poly.type
_entity_poly.pdbx_seq_one_letter_code
_entity_poly.pdbx_strand_id
1 'polypeptide(L)'
;MDEAYSDGRADDTHNGTFGGDKEERSLLAQQLSERLCDYQEFLLRQSALRTLPQAPRRNVKSIKNWHYNFDHSAIAHAEQDYLNHEKDLISMIDSLYFLRTLGIWKRRTGQGLDDADPSDEPDLIRYFSNKRIDSFASGVIVTIGVVMLLAPLWILLSLDNPRIKLAVITIFISTFLLILSFAMVAKPFEALAVTAA
;
A
#
# COMPACT_ATOMS: atom_id res chain seq x y z
N MET A 1 -53.79 9.30 -17.35
CA MET A 1 -53.96 10.10 -16.12
C MET A 1 -54.24 11.58 -16.43
N ASP A 2 -54.52 11.95 -17.70
CA ASP A 2 -54.41 13.36 -18.14
C ASP A 2 -55.75 14.06 -18.36
N GLU A 3 -56.87 13.33 -18.39
CA GLU A 3 -58.20 13.90 -18.66
C GLU A 3 -58.81 14.62 -17.43
N ALA A 4 -58.35 14.27 -16.22
CA ALA A 4 -58.81 14.90 -14.98
C ALA A 4 -58.19 16.29 -14.74
N TYR A 5 -57.07 16.61 -15.41
CA TYR A 5 -56.34 17.87 -15.23
C TYR A 5 -56.56 18.88 -16.38
N SER A 6 -57.29 18.50 -17.42
CA SER A 6 -57.61 19.37 -18.56
C SER A 6 -58.98 20.04 -18.49
N ASP A 7 -59.73 19.82 -17.40
CA ASP A 7 -61.05 20.45 -17.22
C ASP A 7 -60.88 21.94 -16.89
N GLY A 8 -61.69 22.81 -17.51
CA GLY A 8 -61.61 24.27 -17.34
C GLY A 8 -62.04 24.77 -15.94
N ARG A 9 -62.40 23.85 -15.05
CA ARG A 9 -62.66 24.06 -13.61
C ARG A 9 -61.53 23.57 -12.70
N ALA A 10 -60.46 23.01 -13.25
CA ALA A 10 -59.31 22.60 -12.47
C ALA A 10 -58.68 23.83 -11.81
N ASP A 11 -58.35 23.69 -10.52
CA ASP A 11 -57.69 24.75 -9.74
C ASP A 11 -56.32 25.03 -10.37
N ASP A 12 -56.06 26.29 -10.76
CA ASP A 12 -54.87 26.70 -11.52
C ASP A 12 -53.63 26.47 -10.65
N THR A 13 -53.05 25.28 -10.78
CA THR A 13 -51.99 24.83 -9.89
C THR A 13 -50.70 25.45 -10.40
N HIS A 14 -50.33 26.58 -9.81
CA HIS A 14 -49.13 27.31 -10.18
C HIS A 14 -47.88 26.43 -9.99
N ASN A 15 -47.35 25.90 -11.09
CA ASN A 15 -46.09 25.17 -11.13
C ASN A 15 -44.85 26.11 -11.07
N GLY A 16 -45.07 27.40 -10.82
CA GLY A 16 -44.02 28.41 -10.70
C GLY A 16 -43.56 28.60 -9.26
N THR A 17 -42.22 28.59 -9.10
CA THR A 17 -41.41 29.23 -8.05
C THR A 17 -41.95 29.21 -6.62
N PHE A 18 -41.43 28.26 -5.81
CA PHE A 18 -41.12 28.22 -4.35
C PHE A 18 -41.89 29.02 -3.28
N GLY A 19 -42.79 29.95 -3.61
CA GLY A 19 -43.45 30.85 -2.68
C GLY A 19 -44.67 30.27 -1.97
N GLY A 20 -45.08 29.04 -2.30
CA GLY A 20 -46.25 28.36 -1.73
C GLY A 20 -46.07 26.85 -1.59
N ASP A 21 -44.84 26.37 -1.39
CA ASP A 21 -44.58 24.94 -1.22
C ASP A 21 -45.29 24.44 0.05
N LYS A 22 -46.13 23.41 -0.10
CA LYS A 22 -46.76 22.68 1.01
C LYS A 22 -45.64 22.16 1.93
N GLU A 23 -45.81 22.28 3.25
CA GLU A 23 -44.81 21.84 4.24
C GLU A 23 -44.37 20.37 4.04
N GLU A 24 -45.27 19.52 3.53
CA GLU A 24 -44.95 18.13 3.18
C GLU A 24 -43.86 18.02 2.10
N ARG A 25 -43.84 18.93 1.12
CA ARG A 25 -42.90 18.90 0.00
C ARG A 25 -41.51 19.36 0.41
N SER A 26 -41.42 20.35 1.31
CA SER A 26 -40.14 20.79 1.86
C SER A 26 -39.52 19.72 2.78
N LEU A 27 -40.34 19.03 3.58
CA LEU A 27 -39.90 17.88 4.38
C LEU A 27 -39.39 16.73 3.50
N LEU A 28 -40.11 16.40 2.42
CA LEU A 28 -39.67 15.38 1.46
C LEU A 28 -38.37 15.78 0.75
N ALA A 29 -38.23 17.05 0.36
CA ALA A 29 -37.00 17.55 -0.24
C ALA A 29 -35.80 17.46 0.73
N GLN A 30 -36.03 17.74 2.01
CA GLN A 30 -35.01 17.59 3.06
C GLN A 30 -34.61 16.12 3.22
N GLN A 31 -35.56 15.21 3.35
CA GLN A 31 -35.30 13.77 3.43
C GLN A 31 -34.57 13.26 2.18
N LEU A 32 -34.97 13.71 0.99
CA LEU A 32 -34.30 13.34 -0.25
C LEU A 32 -32.84 13.79 -0.24
N SER A 33 -32.57 15.03 0.21
CA SER A 33 -31.21 15.56 0.29
C SER A 33 -30.32 14.77 1.25
N GLU A 34 -30.87 14.36 2.40
CA GLU A 34 -30.17 13.52 3.38
C GLU A 34 -29.85 12.14 2.79
N ARG A 35 -30.85 11.47 2.20
CA ARG A 35 -30.66 10.14 1.58
C ARG A 35 -29.69 10.17 0.40
N LEU A 36 -29.65 11.27 -0.34
CA LEU A 36 -28.74 11.43 -1.47
C LEU A 36 -27.29 11.59 -0.99
N CYS A 37 -27.08 12.25 0.16
CA CYS A 37 -25.78 12.32 0.82
C CYS A 37 -25.29 10.93 1.25
N ASP A 38 -26.15 10.16 1.94
CA ASP A 38 -25.83 8.79 2.37
C ASP A 38 -25.47 7.89 1.17
N TYR A 39 -26.23 8.01 0.08
CA TYR A 39 -26.00 7.25 -1.13
C TYR A 39 -24.67 7.63 -1.80
N GLN A 40 -24.36 8.93 -1.85
CA GLN A 40 -23.08 9.40 -2.39
C GLN A 40 -21.91 8.88 -1.56
N GLU A 41 -22.00 8.92 -0.23
CA GLU A 41 -20.96 8.38 0.64
C GLU A 41 -20.77 6.87 0.42
N PHE A 42 -21.87 6.13 0.32
CA PHE A 42 -21.84 4.70 0.03
C PHE A 42 -21.15 4.40 -1.31
N LEU A 43 -21.49 5.16 -2.36
CA LEU A 43 -20.85 5.02 -3.67
C LEU A 43 -19.35 5.30 -3.63
N LEU A 44 -18.94 6.35 -2.92
CA LEU A 44 -17.52 6.68 -2.75
C LEU A 44 -16.78 5.52 -2.07
N ARG A 45 -17.31 4.98 -0.97
CA ARG A 45 -16.74 3.82 -0.27
C ARG A 45 -16.65 2.59 -1.18
N GLN A 46 -17.71 2.28 -1.93
CA GLN A 46 -17.72 1.13 -2.84
C GLN A 46 -16.72 1.31 -3.98
N SER A 47 -16.61 2.52 -4.52
CA SER A 47 -15.61 2.82 -5.56
C SER A 47 -14.18 2.65 -5.03
N ALA A 48 -13.91 3.08 -3.79
CA ALA A 48 -12.61 2.91 -3.15
C ALA A 48 -12.26 1.43 -2.95
N LEU A 49 -13.21 0.61 -2.48
CA LEU A 49 -13.03 -0.84 -2.36
C LEU A 49 -12.72 -1.49 -3.71
N ARG A 50 -13.36 -1.03 -4.79
CA ARG A 50 -13.11 -1.55 -6.15
C ARG A 50 -11.71 -1.19 -6.70
N THR A 51 -11.05 -0.18 -6.14
CA THR A 51 -9.67 0.17 -6.53
C THR A 51 -8.61 -0.70 -5.85
N LEU A 52 -8.98 -1.47 -4.82
CA LEU A 52 -8.03 -2.31 -4.11
C LEU A 52 -7.48 -3.43 -5.02
N PRO A 53 -6.18 -3.72 -4.95
CA PRO A 53 -5.58 -4.76 -5.77
C PRO A 53 -6.06 -6.14 -5.32
N GLN A 54 -6.36 -6.98 -6.30
CA GLN A 54 -6.69 -8.38 -6.07
C GLN A 54 -5.52 -9.10 -5.37
N ALA A 55 -5.84 -10.02 -4.46
CA ALA A 55 -4.87 -10.84 -3.75
C ALA A 55 -4.00 -11.66 -4.72
N PRO A 56 -2.67 -11.66 -4.54
CA PRO A 56 -1.79 -12.53 -5.31
C PRO A 56 -2.16 -14.01 -5.14
N ARG A 57 -2.15 -14.77 -6.24
CA ARG A 57 -2.48 -16.22 -6.24
C ARG A 57 -1.68 -17.03 -5.23
N ARG A 58 -0.43 -16.63 -4.96
CA ARG A 58 0.43 -17.27 -3.97
C ARG A 58 -0.15 -17.17 -2.55
N ASN A 59 -0.71 -16.02 -2.20
CA ASN A 59 -1.30 -15.79 -0.87
C ASN A 59 -2.58 -16.61 -0.71
N VAL A 60 -3.43 -16.62 -1.75
CA VAL A 60 -4.64 -17.47 -1.79
C VAL A 60 -4.28 -18.94 -1.62
N LYS A 61 -3.25 -19.43 -2.34
CA LYS A 61 -2.76 -20.80 -2.19
C LYS A 61 -2.19 -21.08 -0.79
N SER A 62 -1.52 -20.09 -0.19
CA SER A 62 -0.99 -20.22 1.18
C SER A 62 -2.11 -20.37 2.21
N ILE A 63 -3.19 -19.58 2.07
CA ILE A 63 -4.36 -19.68 2.95
C ILE A 63 -5.06 -21.02 2.77
N LYS A 64 -5.25 -21.48 1.51
CA LYS A 64 -5.81 -22.83 1.24
C LYS A 64 -4.96 -23.94 1.84
N ASN A 65 -3.64 -23.87 1.71
CA ASN A 65 -2.73 -24.82 2.33
C ASN A 65 -2.78 -24.75 3.87
N TRP A 66 -2.94 -23.56 4.44
CA TRP A 66 -3.11 -23.40 5.88
C TRP A 66 -4.37 -24.11 6.36
N HIS A 67 -5.52 -23.89 5.72
CA HIS A 67 -6.77 -24.61 6.02
C HIS A 67 -6.61 -26.13 5.91
N TYR A 68 -5.96 -26.59 4.85
CA TYR A 68 -5.68 -28.01 4.66
C TYR A 68 -4.82 -28.61 5.78
N ASN A 69 -3.80 -27.88 6.26
CA ASN A 69 -2.93 -28.36 7.33
C ASN A 69 -3.63 -28.45 8.71
N PHE A 70 -4.75 -27.74 8.88
CA PHE A 70 -5.57 -27.77 10.10
C PHE A 70 -6.88 -28.54 9.90
N ASP A 71 -6.92 -29.47 8.93
CA ASP A 71 -8.08 -30.30 8.61
C ASP A 71 -9.39 -29.51 8.38
N HIS A 72 -9.28 -28.25 7.93
CA HIS A 72 -10.41 -27.33 7.79
C HIS A 72 -11.22 -27.12 9.07
N SER A 73 -10.64 -27.37 10.25
CA SER A 73 -11.32 -27.25 11.54
C SER A 73 -11.01 -25.93 12.27
N ALA A 74 -10.06 -25.14 11.76
CA ALA A 74 -9.63 -23.90 12.42
C ALA A 74 -10.67 -22.76 12.32
N ILE A 75 -11.50 -22.77 11.28
CA ILE A 75 -12.60 -21.83 11.05
C ILE A 75 -13.86 -22.65 10.79
N ALA A 76 -15.04 -22.18 11.19
CA ALA A 76 -16.29 -22.89 10.95
C ALA A 76 -16.53 -23.13 9.45
N HIS A 77 -17.03 -24.30 9.06
CA HIS A 77 -17.25 -24.62 7.64
C HIS A 77 -18.16 -23.63 6.91
N ALA A 78 -19.16 -23.06 7.60
CA ALA A 78 -20.04 -22.03 7.04
C ALA A 78 -19.28 -20.74 6.66
N GLU A 79 -18.20 -20.43 7.36
CA GLU A 79 -17.37 -19.25 7.13
C GLU A 79 -16.25 -19.50 6.12
N GLN A 80 -16.07 -20.71 5.60
CA GLN A 80 -14.99 -21.03 4.65
C GLN A 80 -15.35 -20.74 3.19
N ASP A 81 -16.59 -20.32 2.90
CA ASP A 81 -17.07 -20.14 1.52
C ASP A 81 -16.33 -19.04 0.74
N TYR A 82 -15.65 -18.11 1.44
CA TYR A 82 -14.78 -17.12 0.80
C TYR A 82 -13.61 -17.76 0.03
N LEU A 83 -13.18 -18.98 0.39
CA LEU A 83 -12.09 -19.69 -0.31
C LEU A 83 -12.46 -20.08 -1.75
N ASN A 84 -13.76 -20.17 -2.04
CA ASN A 84 -14.28 -20.44 -3.38
C ASN A 84 -14.24 -19.18 -4.27
N HIS A 85 -14.20 -18.00 -3.66
CA HIS A 85 -14.30 -16.70 -4.32
C HIS A 85 -12.93 -16.03 -4.51
N GLU A 86 -12.00 -16.70 -5.22
CA GLU A 86 -10.61 -16.23 -5.41
C GLU A 86 -10.46 -14.80 -5.98
N LYS A 87 -11.49 -14.31 -6.68
CA LYS A 87 -11.53 -12.99 -7.29
C LYS A 87 -11.92 -11.86 -6.34
N ASP A 88 -12.52 -12.19 -5.20
CA ASP A 88 -12.99 -11.23 -4.21
C ASP A 88 -11.97 -10.99 -3.09
N LEU A 89 -10.96 -11.86 -2.98
CA LEU A 89 -9.88 -11.64 -2.03
C LEU A 89 -9.04 -10.44 -2.47
N ILE A 90 -8.94 -9.45 -1.59
CA ILE A 90 -8.10 -8.26 -1.74
C ILE A 90 -6.79 -8.41 -0.96
N SER A 91 -5.71 -7.84 -1.48
CA SER A 91 -4.45 -7.75 -0.73
C SER A 91 -4.45 -6.47 0.09
N MET A 92 -4.47 -6.59 1.43
CA MET A 92 -4.32 -5.42 2.31
C MET A 92 -2.88 -4.87 2.30
N ILE A 93 -1.93 -5.65 1.79
CA ILE A 93 -0.51 -5.32 1.75
C ILE A 93 -0.09 -5.19 0.29
N ASP A 94 0.49 -4.05 -0.06
CA ASP A 94 1.04 -3.80 -1.39
C ASP A 94 2.05 -4.88 -1.78
N SER A 95 1.92 -5.38 -3.01
CA SER A 95 2.68 -6.50 -3.58
C SER A 95 4.19 -6.27 -3.73
N LEU A 96 4.73 -5.16 -3.20
CA LEU A 96 6.15 -4.81 -3.23
C LEU A 96 7.05 -5.71 -2.37
N TYR A 97 6.50 -6.68 -1.63
CA TYR A 97 7.26 -7.68 -0.87
C TYR A 97 7.75 -8.88 -1.68
N PHE A 98 7.65 -8.88 -3.02
CA PHE A 98 8.19 -9.95 -3.87
C PHE A 98 9.67 -10.28 -3.55
N LEU A 99 10.46 -9.27 -3.16
CA LEU A 99 11.87 -9.40 -2.74
C LEU A 99 12.05 -10.22 -1.44
N ARG A 100 11.02 -10.40 -0.63
CA ARG A 100 11.08 -11.10 0.67
C ARG A 100 11.00 -12.61 0.56
N THR A 101 10.88 -13.16 -0.65
CA THR A 101 10.68 -14.59 -0.90
C THR A 101 11.96 -15.37 -1.21
N LEU A 102 13.12 -14.71 -1.16
CA LEU A 102 14.43 -15.36 -1.21
C LEU A 102 14.62 -16.27 0.01
N GLY A 103 14.80 -17.57 -0.25
CA GLY A 103 14.89 -18.66 0.74
C GLY A 103 16.08 -18.62 1.70
N ILE A 104 16.80 -17.51 1.77
CA ILE A 104 17.99 -17.30 2.60
C ILE A 104 17.60 -17.14 4.09
N TRP A 105 16.35 -16.74 4.37
CA TRP A 105 15.87 -16.44 5.73
C TRP A 105 15.31 -17.65 6.51
N LYS A 106 15.39 -18.89 5.99
CA LYS A 106 14.77 -20.07 6.63
C LYS A 106 15.70 -20.88 7.55
N ARG A 107 16.83 -20.35 8.03
CA ARG A 107 17.70 -21.13 8.93
C ARG A 107 18.16 -20.36 10.15
N ARG A 108 17.87 -20.98 11.30
CA ARG A 108 18.38 -20.76 12.66
C ARG A 108 17.63 -19.72 13.49
N THR A 109 16.51 -20.19 14.05
CA THR A 109 16.03 -19.69 15.34
C THR A 109 16.43 -20.73 16.39
N GLY A 110 17.45 -20.38 17.17
CA GLY A 110 17.88 -21.13 18.35
C GLY A 110 18.85 -20.27 19.15
N GLN A 111 18.44 -19.95 20.38
CA GLN A 111 19.16 -19.30 21.50
C GLN A 111 19.01 -17.78 21.73
N GLY A 112 18.63 -17.48 22.99
CA GLY A 112 18.82 -16.24 23.78
C GLY A 112 17.62 -15.29 23.77
N LEU A 113 16.76 -15.14 24.81
CA LEU A 113 16.97 -14.57 26.17
C LEU A 113 17.67 -13.20 26.07
N ASP A 114 17.16 -12.05 26.52
CA ASP A 114 16.23 -11.70 27.60
C ASP A 114 15.54 -10.35 27.28
N ASP A 115 14.27 -10.22 27.63
CA ASP A 115 13.69 -9.12 28.41
C ASP A 115 12.15 -9.21 28.36
N ALA A 116 11.58 -9.46 29.53
CA ALA A 116 10.15 -9.59 29.75
C ALA A 116 9.52 -8.21 29.99
N ASP A 117 8.42 -7.94 29.32
CA ASP A 117 7.38 -7.01 29.78
C ASP A 117 6.05 -7.80 29.79
N PRO A 118 5.40 -8.03 30.95
CA PRO A 118 4.26 -8.92 31.06
C PRO A 118 2.96 -8.10 31.16
N SER A 119 2.55 -7.45 30.08
CA SER A 119 1.19 -6.92 29.96
C SER A 119 0.85 -6.65 28.51
N ASP A 120 0.62 -7.70 27.72
CA ASP A 120 -0.19 -7.60 26.50
C ASP A 120 -0.78 -8.99 26.19
N GLU A 121 -2.11 -9.06 26.22
CA GLU A 121 -2.92 -10.18 25.73
C GLU A 121 -2.59 -10.47 24.24
N PRO A 122 -2.86 -11.69 23.73
CA PRO A 122 -2.20 -12.22 22.53
C PRO A 122 -2.80 -11.63 21.24
N ASP A 123 -2.42 -10.39 20.93
CA ASP A 123 -2.65 -9.81 19.62
C ASP A 123 -1.51 -10.23 18.68
N LEU A 124 -1.84 -11.09 17.73
CA LEU A 124 -0.95 -11.84 16.85
C LEU A 124 -0.26 -10.97 15.77
N ILE A 125 0.11 -9.74 16.09
CA ILE A 125 0.85 -8.83 15.21
C ILE A 125 2.31 -8.84 15.64
N ARG A 126 3.03 -9.86 15.20
CA ARG A 126 4.48 -9.96 15.41
C ARG A 126 5.19 -8.90 14.54
N TYR A 127 5.25 -7.68 15.04
CA TYR A 127 6.08 -6.59 14.55
C TYR A 127 7.52 -7.10 14.40
N PHE A 128 7.92 -7.41 13.16
CA PHE A 128 9.31 -7.69 12.87
C PHE A 128 10.11 -6.40 13.08
N SER A 129 10.93 -6.38 14.13
CA SER A 129 11.76 -5.26 14.58
C SER A 129 12.42 -4.47 13.44
N ASN A 130 11.79 -3.34 13.07
CA ASN A 130 12.26 -2.34 12.10
C ASN A 130 13.73 -1.92 12.34
N LYS A 131 14.15 -1.92 13.61
CA LYS A 131 15.49 -1.49 14.07
C LYS A 131 16.65 -2.30 13.45
N ARG A 132 16.47 -3.60 13.22
CA ARG A 132 17.51 -4.48 12.65
C ARG A 132 17.61 -4.33 11.14
N ILE A 133 16.48 -4.07 10.48
CA ILE A 133 16.41 -3.89 9.03
C ILE A 133 17.07 -2.56 8.65
N ASP A 134 16.78 -1.50 9.41
CA ASP A 134 17.40 -0.19 9.21
C ASP A 134 18.92 -0.24 9.46
N SER A 135 19.35 -0.90 10.53
CA SER A 135 20.78 -1.11 10.81
C SER A 135 21.48 -1.94 9.72
N PHE A 136 20.81 -2.96 9.18
CA PHE A 136 21.34 -3.78 8.09
C PHE A 136 21.42 -2.99 6.78
N ALA A 137 20.37 -2.25 6.43
CA ALA A 137 20.35 -1.40 5.24
C ALA A 137 21.47 -0.35 5.30
N SER A 138 21.62 0.31 6.45
CA SER A 138 22.72 1.24 6.72
C SER A 138 24.09 0.57 6.57
N GLY A 139 24.27 -0.62 7.15
CA GLY A 139 25.51 -1.40 7.00
C GLY A 139 25.83 -1.77 5.55
N VAL A 140 24.83 -2.16 4.76
CA VAL A 140 25.00 -2.48 3.33
C VAL A 140 25.39 -1.26 2.53
N ILE A 141 24.74 -0.11 2.75
CA ILE A 141 25.06 1.15 2.07
C ILE A 141 26.50 1.58 2.37
N VAL A 142 26.91 1.52 3.65
CA VAL A 142 28.29 1.83 4.06
C VAL A 142 29.28 0.89 3.38
N THR A 143 28.98 -0.41 3.34
CA THR A 143 29.85 -1.41 2.69
C THR A 143 29.99 -1.16 1.20
N ILE A 144 28.90 -0.87 0.50
CA ILE A 144 28.92 -0.51 -0.92
C ILE A 144 29.76 0.75 -1.15
N GLY A 145 29.59 1.77 -0.32
CA GLY A 145 30.41 2.98 -0.36
C GLY A 145 31.90 2.68 -0.20
N VAL A 146 32.29 1.88 0.79
CA VAL A 146 33.69 1.49 1.01
C VAL A 146 34.27 0.73 -0.18
N VAL A 147 33.52 -0.23 -0.73
CA VAL A 147 33.95 -0.98 -1.93
C VAL A 147 34.09 -0.04 -3.12
N MET A 148 33.17 0.90 -3.29
CA MET A 148 33.21 1.91 -4.33
C MET A 148 34.48 2.78 -4.20
N LEU A 149 34.91 3.16 -3.00
CA LEU A 149 36.17 3.92 -2.83
C LEU A 149 37.43 3.07 -3.03
N LEU A 150 37.44 1.81 -2.59
CA LEU A 150 38.63 0.97 -2.60
C LEU A 150 38.87 0.26 -3.94
N ALA A 151 37.82 -0.19 -4.63
CA ALA A 151 37.93 -0.91 -5.89
C ALA A 151 38.76 -0.18 -6.97
N PRO A 152 38.61 1.15 -7.19
CA PRO A 152 39.42 1.89 -8.15
C PRO A 152 40.91 1.84 -7.79
N LEU A 153 41.24 1.93 -6.50
CA LEU A 153 42.61 1.91 -6.01
C LEU A 153 43.26 0.55 -6.27
N TRP A 154 42.55 -0.54 -5.97
CA TRP A 154 43.03 -1.91 -6.23
C TRP A 154 43.20 -2.20 -7.72
N ILE A 155 42.22 -1.82 -8.55
CA ILE A 155 42.31 -2.01 -10.01
C ILE A 155 43.46 -1.17 -10.58
N LEU A 156 43.66 0.06 -10.10
CA LEU A 156 44.70 0.95 -10.64
C LEU A 156 46.11 0.47 -10.29
N LEU A 157 46.27 -0.19 -9.14
CA LEU A 157 47.52 -0.81 -8.72
C LEU A 157 47.84 -2.07 -9.54
N SER A 158 46.83 -2.84 -9.94
CA SER A 158 47.01 -4.08 -10.69
C SER A 158 47.31 -3.88 -12.19
N LEU A 159 47.21 -2.67 -12.70
CA LEU A 159 47.45 -2.36 -14.11
C LEU A 159 48.83 -1.73 -14.29
N ASP A 160 49.62 -2.22 -15.25
CA ASP A 160 50.90 -1.59 -15.61
C ASP A 160 50.76 -0.61 -16.78
N ASN A 161 49.70 -0.76 -17.60
CA ASN A 161 49.49 0.04 -18.80
C ASN A 161 48.88 1.41 -18.51
N PRO A 162 49.56 2.54 -18.81
CA PRO A 162 49.09 3.88 -18.47
C PRO A 162 47.79 4.27 -19.19
N ARG A 163 47.56 3.77 -20.41
CA ARG A 163 46.33 4.02 -21.16
C ARG A 163 45.09 3.38 -20.51
N ILE A 164 45.26 2.17 -19.96
CA ILE A 164 44.17 1.45 -19.29
C ILE A 164 43.87 2.10 -17.94
N LYS A 165 44.89 2.61 -17.23
CA LYS A 165 44.70 3.38 -15.99
C LYS A 165 43.80 4.59 -16.20
N LEU A 166 44.08 5.39 -17.24
CA LEU A 166 43.26 6.56 -17.57
C LEU A 166 41.82 6.16 -17.89
N ALA A 167 41.61 5.11 -18.68
CA ALA A 167 40.27 4.64 -19.03
C ALA A 167 39.47 4.12 -17.82
N VAL A 168 40.11 3.42 -16.87
CA VAL A 168 39.44 2.94 -15.66
C VAL A 168 39.03 4.11 -14.77
N ILE A 169 39.90 5.09 -14.56
CA ILE A 169 39.59 6.27 -13.73
C ILE A 169 38.39 7.03 -14.30
N THR A 170 38.34 7.26 -15.61
CA THR A 170 37.24 8.01 -16.24
C THR A 170 35.90 7.27 -16.14
N ILE A 171 35.88 5.96 -16.39
CA ILE A 171 34.67 5.12 -16.25
C ILE A 171 34.20 5.12 -14.80
N PHE A 172 35.13 4.97 -13.86
CA PHE A 172 34.80 4.93 -12.44
C PHE A 172 34.24 6.27 -11.94
N ILE A 173 34.88 7.40 -12.28
CA ILE A 173 34.40 8.75 -11.95
C ILE A 173 33.03 8.99 -12.58
N SER A 174 32.82 8.61 -13.84
CA SER A 174 31.53 8.76 -14.52
C SER A 174 30.43 7.97 -13.82
N THR A 175 30.70 6.72 -13.45
CA THR A 175 29.75 5.88 -12.72
C THR A 175 29.46 6.44 -11.33
N PHE A 176 30.48 6.93 -10.62
CA PHE A 176 30.35 7.59 -9.32
C PHE A 176 29.46 8.83 -9.43
N LEU A 177 29.71 9.69 -10.41
CA LEU A 177 28.90 10.89 -10.64
C LEU A 177 27.46 10.57 -11.03
N LEU A 178 27.23 9.50 -11.81
CA LEU A 178 25.90 9.06 -12.18
C LEU A 178 25.12 8.53 -10.97
N ILE A 179 25.75 7.71 -10.13
CA ILE A 179 25.15 7.24 -8.88
C ILE A 179 24.87 8.42 -7.94
N LEU A 180 25.81 9.35 -7.83
CA LEU A 180 25.66 10.55 -7.00
C LEU A 180 24.52 11.43 -7.52
N SER A 181 24.36 11.57 -8.84
CA SER A 181 23.27 12.32 -9.46
C SER A 181 21.92 11.70 -9.13
N PHE A 182 21.76 10.38 -9.24
CA PHE A 182 20.51 9.71 -8.88
C PHE A 182 20.25 9.74 -7.37
N ALA A 183 21.29 9.56 -6.53
CA ALA A 183 21.14 9.57 -5.09
C ALA A 183 20.85 10.97 -4.53
N MET A 184 21.44 12.03 -5.10
CA MET A 184 21.21 13.42 -4.68
C MET A 184 19.84 13.96 -5.11
N VAL A 185 19.23 13.43 -6.17
CA VAL A 185 17.87 13.85 -6.58
C VAL A 185 16.80 13.43 -5.56
N ALA A 186 17.08 12.47 -4.68
CA ALA A 186 16.09 11.91 -3.77
C ALA A 186 15.82 12.72 -2.48
N LYS A 187 16.56 13.80 -2.13
CA LYS A 187 16.39 14.47 -0.81
C LYS A 187 16.42 16.00 -0.67
N PRO A 188 16.74 16.84 -1.66
CA PRO A 188 16.69 18.29 -1.41
C PRO A 188 15.25 18.83 -1.36
N PHE A 189 14.29 18.17 -2.01
CA PHE A 189 12.89 18.61 -2.02
C PHE A 189 12.08 18.17 -0.78
N GLU A 190 12.41 17.02 -0.19
CA GLU A 190 11.76 16.57 1.07
C GLU A 190 12.18 17.43 2.26
N ALA A 191 13.46 17.82 2.34
CA ALA A 191 13.94 18.70 3.40
C ALA A 191 13.32 20.11 3.31
N LEU A 192 13.12 20.62 2.09
CA LEU A 192 12.46 21.92 1.87
C LEU A 192 10.96 21.88 2.19
N ALA A 193 10.27 20.78 1.89
CA ALA A 193 8.86 20.60 2.23
C ALA A 193 8.63 20.51 3.75
N VAL A 194 9.54 19.85 4.48
CA VAL A 194 9.48 19.75 5.96
C VAL A 194 9.78 21.08 6.64
N THR A 195 10.57 21.96 6.02
CA THR A 195 10.80 23.32 6.54
C THR A 195 9.70 24.34 6.21
N ALA A 196 8.79 23.99 5.30
CA ALA A 196 7.70 24.88 4.87
C ALA A 196 6.33 24.53 5.50
N ALA A 197 6.25 23.44 6.28
CA ALA A 197 5.06 23.01 7.01
C ALA A 197 5.11 23.47 8.48
#